data_AF-A0A2S5MT69-F1
#
_entry.id   AF-A0A2S5MT69-F1
#
_cell.length_a   1.000
_cell.length_b   1.000
_cell.length_c   1.000
_cell.angle_alpha   90.00
_cell.angle_beta   90.00
_cell.angle_gamma   90.00
#
_symmetry.space_group_name_H-M   'P 1'
#
loop_
_entity.id
_entity.type
_entity.pdbx_description
1 polymer ?
#
loop_
_entity_poly.entity_id
_entity_poly.type
_entity_poly.pdbx_seq_one_letter_code
_entity_poly.pdbx_strand_id
1 'polypeptide(L)'
;MFTATTPSAHAPPLPARAAVETVRVGSAGLSASYYAMLGLTVHPLAAVGLGLIAGAADYIKSNALGTVIDGPGVMRRLIAVPLFLVLFVASMIAVDGVLLKLRDALVSGPANTISDHDRATAAHKAAVDEIARLGTVRTPDAIRADMDAAPVSRTVFRRTNDCTDITKEESFTACKPILNLRQEMASAIRKRELEAARDKAAARIETLGPRPSSADPQAEAVANAAGVSVSTAAWILIAIVGFAIELAACFGMYVLSAPARRNTVAAGAPTKNDTAQASLVIEKWDAPAPTPPTGGGKTRKAKLKPAPASNVLAFPHPVVSALQSAGGTVASNQQLATLMGVTEGEASKRVEEVRHLLDLRREGKRIVISLRGAA
;
A
#
# COMPACT_ATOMS: atom_id res chain seq x y z
N MET A 1 -28.74 -43.04 43.84
CA MET A 1 -29.05 -41.74 44.45
C MET A 1 -27.82 -40.85 44.30
N PHE A 2 -27.84 -39.93 43.34
CA PHE A 2 -26.83 -38.88 43.21
C PHE A 2 -27.45 -37.59 43.76
N THR A 3 -26.90 -37.08 44.85
CA THR A 3 -27.28 -35.79 45.43
C THR A 3 -26.74 -34.67 44.55
N ALA A 4 -27.65 -33.87 44.00
CA ALA A 4 -27.29 -32.66 43.26
C ALA A 4 -26.64 -31.64 44.20
N THR A 5 -25.37 -31.34 43.96
CA THR A 5 -24.65 -30.27 44.64
C THR A 5 -25.17 -28.91 44.15
N THR A 6 -25.76 -28.15 45.07
CA THR A 6 -26.20 -26.78 44.84
C THR A 6 -24.99 -25.89 44.55
N PRO A 7 -24.97 -25.13 43.44
CA PRO A 7 -23.86 -24.24 43.14
C PRO A 7 -23.78 -23.12 44.18
N SER A 8 -22.57 -22.85 44.65
CA SER A 8 -22.25 -21.79 45.61
C SER A 8 -22.67 -20.41 45.07
N ALA A 9 -23.38 -19.64 45.89
CA ALA A 9 -24.03 -18.36 45.53
C ALA A 9 -23.06 -17.19 45.21
N HIS A 10 -21.74 -17.42 45.20
CA HIS A 10 -20.72 -16.38 44.98
C HIS A 10 -19.70 -16.78 43.89
N ALA A 11 -20.18 -17.35 42.78
CA ALA A 11 -19.43 -17.31 41.54
C ALA A 11 -19.43 -15.85 41.04
N PRO A 12 -18.27 -15.20 40.81
CA PRO A 12 -18.24 -13.90 40.15
C PRO A 12 -18.98 -14.03 38.82
N PRO A 13 -19.70 -12.97 38.38
CA PRO A 13 -20.44 -13.06 37.14
C PRO A 13 -19.45 -13.43 36.02
N LEU A 14 -19.88 -14.32 35.14
CA LEU A 14 -19.09 -14.85 34.02
C LEU A 14 -18.50 -13.80 33.03
N PRO A 15 -18.93 -12.51 32.90
CA PRO A 15 -18.43 -11.67 31.82
C PRO A 15 -17.03 -11.11 32.07
N ALA A 16 -16.59 -10.91 33.32
CA ALA A 16 -15.28 -10.29 33.57
C ALA A 16 -14.12 -11.25 33.21
N ARG A 17 -14.14 -12.49 33.73
CA ARG A 17 -13.11 -13.48 33.42
C ARG A 17 -13.11 -13.89 31.96
N ALA A 18 -14.29 -13.99 31.33
CA ALA A 18 -14.40 -14.24 29.90
C ALA A 18 -13.83 -13.08 29.07
N ALA A 19 -14.08 -11.82 29.46
CA ALA A 19 -13.51 -10.65 28.79
C ALA A 19 -11.98 -10.61 28.91
N VAL A 20 -11.44 -10.92 30.10
CA VAL A 20 -10.00 -11.02 30.37
C VAL A 20 -9.33 -12.06 29.48
N GLU A 21 -9.88 -13.28 29.41
CA GLU A 21 -9.36 -14.33 28.54
C GLU A 21 -9.53 -13.99 27.05
N THR A 22 -10.61 -13.30 26.68
CA THR A 22 -10.81 -12.84 25.29
C THR A 22 -9.75 -11.82 24.87
N VAL A 23 -9.42 -10.86 25.74
CA VAL A 23 -8.33 -9.90 25.49
C VAL A 23 -6.98 -10.62 25.45
N ARG A 24 -6.76 -11.64 26.29
CA ARG A 24 -5.54 -12.46 26.30
C ARG A 24 -5.32 -13.19 24.99
N VAL A 25 -6.36 -13.89 24.54
CA VAL A 25 -6.34 -14.65 23.29
C VAL A 25 -6.25 -13.71 22.11
N GLY A 26 -6.90 -12.54 22.18
CA GLY A 26 -6.80 -11.49 21.16
C GLY A 26 -5.37 -10.95 21.01
N SER A 27 -4.71 -10.60 22.11
CA SER A 27 -3.32 -10.12 22.11
C SER A 27 -2.35 -11.21 21.60
N ALA A 28 -2.43 -12.42 22.15
CA ALA A 28 -1.59 -13.53 21.73
C ALA A 28 -1.84 -13.90 20.25
N GLY A 29 -3.09 -13.78 19.79
CA GLY A 29 -3.48 -13.99 18.40
C GLY A 29 -2.92 -12.94 17.44
N LEU A 30 -2.88 -11.66 17.86
CA LEU A 30 -2.27 -10.58 17.08
C LEU A 30 -0.76 -10.83 16.90
N SER A 31 -0.04 -11.09 18.00
CA SER A 31 1.38 -11.45 17.94
C SER A 31 1.62 -12.70 17.09
N ALA A 32 0.84 -13.76 17.32
CA ALA A 32 0.94 -15.00 16.54
C ALA A 32 0.70 -14.76 15.04
N SER A 33 -0.29 -13.94 14.69
CA SER A 33 -0.59 -13.61 13.29
C SER A 33 0.53 -12.84 12.62
N TYR A 34 1.21 -11.95 13.34
CA TYR A 34 2.34 -11.18 12.80
C TYR A 34 3.54 -12.08 12.52
N TYR A 35 3.94 -12.87 13.49
CA TYR A 35 5.05 -13.79 13.34
C TYR A 35 4.73 -14.88 12.30
N ALA A 36 3.45 -15.22 12.14
CA ALA A 36 2.99 -16.01 11.02
C ALA A 36 3.18 -15.30 9.67
N MET A 37 2.79 -14.03 9.54
CA MET A 37 3.06 -13.25 8.32
C MET A 37 4.55 -13.13 8.01
N LEU A 38 5.40 -12.91 9.01
CA LEU A 38 6.85 -12.92 8.83
C LEU A 38 7.32 -14.29 8.35
N GLY A 39 6.90 -15.36 9.01
CA GLY A 39 7.27 -16.71 8.60
C GLY A 39 6.78 -17.04 7.20
N LEU A 40 5.62 -16.54 6.75
CA LEU A 40 5.13 -16.73 5.37
C LEU A 40 6.08 -16.13 4.33
N THR A 41 6.82 -15.08 4.66
CA THR A 41 7.84 -14.52 3.74
C THR A 41 9.05 -15.43 3.55
N VAL A 42 9.27 -16.38 4.47
CA VAL A 42 10.38 -17.34 4.44
C VAL A 42 9.90 -18.73 4.02
N HIS A 43 8.91 -19.28 4.73
CA HIS A 43 8.29 -20.57 4.48
C HIS A 43 6.96 -20.75 5.25
N PRO A 44 5.91 -21.38 4.68
CA PRO A 44 4.63 -21.58 5.37
C PRO A 44 4.71 -22.29 6.72
N LEU A 45 5.65 -23.23 6.90
CA LEU A 45 5.87 -23.88 8.20
C LEU A 45 6.53 -22.96 9.23
N ALA A 46 7.39 -22.03 8.79
CA ALA A 46 7.97 -21.03 9.66
C ALA A 46 6.90 -20.06 10.18
N ALA A 47 5.86 -19.80 9.38
CA ALA A 47 4.71 -19.00 9.80
C ALA A 47 4.02 -19.58 11.04
N VAL A 48 3.65 -20.86 10.96
CA VAL A 48 2.98 -21.55 12.06
C VAL A 48 3.88 -21.63 13.29
N GLY A 49 5.16 -21.99 13.09
CA GLY A 49 6.14 -22.10 14.18
C GLY A 49 6.36 -20.78 14.91
N LEU A 50 6.67 -19.71 14.17
CA LEU A 50 6.91 -18.39 14.76
C LEU A 50 5.64 -17.82 15.40
N GLY A 51 4.47 -18.04 14.80
CA GLY A 51 3.20 -17.61 15.38
C GLY A 51 2.90 -18.27 16.73
N LEU A 52 3.11 -19.58 16.85
CA LEU A 52 2.92 -20.30 18.11
C LEU A 52 3.93 -19.86 19.18
N ILE A 53 5.20 -19.65 18.82
CA ILE A 53 6.23 -19.17 19.74
C ILE A 53 5.87 -17.79 20.29
N ALA A 54 5.41 -16.88 19.44
CA ALA A 54 5.00 -15.53 19.85
C ALA A 54 3.80 -15.55 20.80
N GLY A 55 2.77 -16.33 20.48
CA GLY A 55 1.62 -16.50 21.37
C GLY A 55 2.01 -17.09 22.74
N ALA A 56 2.94 -18.04 22.76
CA ALA A 56 3.48 -18.60 24.00
C ALA A 56 4.30 -17.57 24.80
N ALA A 57 5.12 -16.77 24.12
CA ALA A 57 5.93 -15.72 24.74
C ALA A 57 5.04 -14.68 25.45
N ASP A 58 3.96 -14.23 24.81
CA ASP A 58 3.00 -13.29 25.39
C ASP A 58 2.28 -13.85 26.62
N TYR A 59 1.93 -15.13 26.57
CA TYR A 59 1.34 -15.83 27.69
C TYR A 59 2.29 -15.91 28.89
N ILE A 60 3.56 -16.30 28.65
CA ILE A 60 4.61 -16.40 29.67
C ILE A 60 4.92 -15.01 30.26
N LYS A 61 5.04 -13.98 29.41
CA LYS A 61 5.33 -12.59 29.79
C LYS A 61 4.30 -12.06 30.79
N SER A 62 3.02 -12.28 30.51
CA SER A 62 1.92 -11.86 31.40
C SER A 62 1.99 -12.56 32.77
N ASN A 63 2.31 -13.86 32.80
CA ASN A 63 2.46 -14.61 34.04
C ASN A 63 3.71 -14.20 34.84
N ALA A 64 4.82 -13.91 34.14
CA ALA A 64 6.03 -13.38 34.75
C ALA A 64 5.74 -12.03 35.41
N LEU A 65 5.04 -11.12 34.73
CA LEU A 65 4.63 -9.83 35.29
C LEU A 65 3.76 -9.98 36.55
N GLY A 66 2.76 -10.86 36.51
CA GLY A 66 1.95 -11.17 37.69
C GLY A 66 2.78 -11.71 38.87
N THR A 67 3.80 -12.53 38.57
CA THR A 67 4.73 -13.05 39.59
C THR A 67 5.65 -11.94 40.15
N VAL A 68 6.04 -10.97 39.33
CA VAL A 68 6.81 -9.79 39.78
C VAL A 68 6.00 -8.96 40.77
N ILE A 69 4.73 -8.69 40.47
CA ILE A 69 3.90 -7.78 41.27
C ILE A 69 3.32 -8.46 42.51
N ASP A 70 2.66 -9.61 42.34
CA ASP A 70 1.90 -10.27 43.41
C ASP A 70 2.53 -11.60 43.89
N GLY A 71 3.60 -12.06 43.26
CA GLY A 71 4.19 -13.37 43.55
C GLY A 71 4.75 -13.49 44.98
N PRO A 72 4.57 -14.63 45.66
CA PRO A 72 5.14 -14.85 46.99
C PRO A 72 6.65 -15.14 46.90
N GLY A 73 7.43 -14.46 47.75
CA GLY A 73 8.86 -14.71 47.92
C GLY A 73 9.78 -13.87 47.02
N VAL A 74 10.83 -13.29 47.63
CA VAL A 74 11.80 -12.41 46.96
C VAL A 74 12.53 -13.13 45.81
N MET A 75 12.92 -14.39 45.99
CA MET A 75 13.63 -15.16 44.96
C MET A 75 12.81 -15.36 43.69
N ARG A 76 11.49 -15.56 43.78
CA ARG A 76 10.63 -15.70 42.60
C ARG A 76 10.52 -14.38 41.84
N ARG A 77 10.45 -13.26 42.55
CA ARG A 77 10.44 -11.91 41.95
C ARG A 77 11.77 -11.60 41.25
N LEU A 78 12.89 -11.95 41.90
CA LEU A 78 14.23 -11.76 41.32
C LEU A 78 14.44 -12.54 40.02
N ILE A 79 13.81 -13.71 39.85
CA ILE A 79 13.85 -14.47 38.59
C ILE A 79 12.83 -13.94 37.57
N ALA A 80 11.63 -13.54 38.03
CA ALA A 80 10.57 -13.09 37.14
C ALA A 80 10.86 -11.75 36.46
N VAL A 81 11.58 -10.83 37.13
CA VAL A 81 11.97 -9.53 36.55
C VAL A 81 12.84 -9.67 35.28
N PRO A 82 14.00 -10.34 35.29
CA PRO A 82 14.83 -10.46 34.10
C PRO A 82 14.13 -11.26 33.00
N LEU A 83 13.35 -12.29 33.36
CA LEU A 83 12.56 -13.04 32.38
C LEU A 83 11.53 -12.15 31.68
N PHE A 84 10.78 -11.34 32.44
CA PHE A 84 9.84 -10.38 31.88
C PHE A 84 10.54 -9.37 30.97
N LEU A 85 11.66 -8.79 31.41
CA LEU A 85 12.42 -7.81 30.62
C LEU A 85 12.92 -8.40 29.29
N VAL A 86 13.46 -9.62 29.30
CA VAL A 86 13.92 -10.27 28.07
C VAL A 86 12.77 -10.52 27.11
N LEU A 87 11.63 -11.03 27.60
CA LEU A 87 10.44 -11.28 26.77
C LEU A 87 9.82 -9.98 26.24
N PHE A 88 9.79 -8.93 27.06
CA PHE A 88 9.29 -7.61 26.69
C PHE A 88 10.16 -6.99 25.58
N VAL A 89 11.49 -7.01 25.73
CA VAL A 89 12.42 -6.49 24.71
C VAL A 89 12.34 -7.31 23.42
N ALA A 90 12.23 -8.64 23.51
CA ALA A 90 12.04 -9.50 22.34
C ALA A 90 10.72 -9.18 21.60
N SER A 91 9.63 -8.94 22.35
CA SER A 91 8.34 -8.51 21.80
C SER A 91 8.45 -7.13 21.13
N MET A 92 9.16 -6.18 21.75
CA MET A 92 9.41 -4.85 21.18
C MET A 92 10.09 -4.89 19.83
N ILE A 93 11.21 -5.63 19.72
CA ILE A 93 11.95 -5.75 18.47
C ILE A 93 11.04 -6.27 17.34
N ALA A 94 10.14 -7.19 17.66
CA ALA A 94 9.21 -7.72 16.68
C ALA A 94 8.13 -6.71 16.29
N VAL A 95 7.50 -6.05 17.27
CA VAL A 95 6.49 -5.00 17.02
C VAL A 95 7.08 -3.87 16.18
N ASP A 96 8.28 -3.40 16.52
CA ASP A 96 9.01 -2.37 15.78
C ASP A 96 9.27 -2.80 14.34
N GLY A 97 9.62 -4.07 14.12
CA GLY A 97 9.74 -4.66 12.79
C GLY A 97 8.44 -4.59 11.97
N VAL A 98 7.28 -4.79 12.58
CA VAL A 98 5.96 -4.61 11.91
C VAL A 98 5.77 -3.16 11.53
N LEU A 99 5.96 -2.28 12.52
CA LEU A 99 5.63 -0.87 12.41
C LEU A 99 6.54 -0.19 11.39
N LEU A 100 7.81 -0.60 11.30
CA LEU A 100 8.72 -0.18 10.23
C LEU A 100 8.21 -0.58 8.85
N LYS A 101 7.76 -1.82 8.66
CA LYS A 101 7.22 -2.27 7.36
C LYS A 101 5.91 -1.58 6.99
N LEU A 102 4.98 -1.45 7.95
CA LEU A 102 3.71 -0.76 7.73
C LEU A 102 3.95 0.70 7.39
N ARG A 103 4.87 1.34 8.11
CA ARG A 103 5.26 2.71 7.82
C ARG A 103 5.91 2.83 6.46
N ASP A 104 6.86 1.97 6.10
CA ASP A 104 7.49 2.00 4.79
C ASP A 104 6.44 1.89 3.67
N ALA A 105 5.46 1.00 3.82
CA ALA A 105 4.33 0.91 2.90
C ALA A 105 3.50 2.21 2.84
N LEU A 106 3.20 2.82 3.99
CA LEU A 106 2.44 4.07 4.08
C LEU A 106 3.21 5.28 3.52
N VAL A 107 4.53 5.33 3.71
CA VAL A 107 5.43 6.41 3.27
C VAL A 107 5.84 6.25 1.82
N SER A 108 5.88 5.01 1.30
CA SER A 108 6.28 4.73 -0.09
C SER A 108 5.37 5.41 -1.11
N GLY A 109 4.07 5.53 -0.85
CA GLY A 109 3.12 6.23 -1.73
C GLY A 109 3.48 7.72 -1.92
N PRO A 110 3.52 8.51 -0.84
CA PRO A 110 3.99 9.89 -0.87
C PRO A 110 5.41 10.04 -1.46
N ALA A 111 6.36 9.18 -1.07
CA ALA A 111 7.73 9.23 -1.59
C ALA A 111 7.80 9.00 -3.10
N ASN A 112 7.04 8.04 -3.62
CA ASN A 112 6.93 7.78 -5.07
C ASN A 112 6.30 8.98 -5.79
N THR A 113 5.29 9.61 -5.20
CA THR A 113 4.64 10.81 -5.77
C THR A 113 5.62 11.98 -5.86
N ILE A 114 6.42 12.20 -4.82
CA ILE A 114 7.48 13.21 -4.80
C ILE A 114 8.51 12.93 -5.90
N SER A 115 9.00 11.70 -5.99
CA SER A 115 9.98 11.29 -7.01
C SER A 115 9.43 11.43 -8.43
N ASP A 116 8.18 11.05 -8.67
CA ASP A 116 7.48 11.23 -9.94
C ASP A 116 7.37 12.71 -10.33
N HIS A 117 6.99 13.56 -9.38
CA HIS A 117 6.88 15.00 -9.59
C HIS A 117 8.26 15.62 -9.90
N ASP A 118 9.30 15.23 -9.16
CA ASP A 118 10.67 15.73 -9.36
C ASP A 118 11.21 15.33 -10.74
N ARG A 119 10.98 14.08 -11.16
CA ARG A 119 11.34 13.62 -12.51
C ARG A 119 10.60 14.37 -13.60
N ALA A 120 9.29 14.57 -13.45
CA ALA A 120 8.48 15.32 -14.41
C ALA A 120 8.92 16.79 -14.51
N THR A 121 9.22 17.42 -13.37
CA THR A 121 9.73 18.80 -13.28
C THR A 121 11.10 18.93 -13.94
N ALA A 122 12.01 17.99 -13.68
CA ALA A 122 13.33 17.98 -14.31
C ALA A 122 13.24 17.79 -15.83
N ALA A 123 12.37 16.90 -16.31
CA ALA A 123 12.14 16.70 -17.74
C ALA A 123 11.55 17.95 -18.41
N HIS A 124 10.56 18.59 -17.78
CA HIS A 124 10.00 19.85 -18.26
C HIS A 124 11.07 20.94 -18.35
N LYS A 125 11.86 21.13 -17.30
CA LYS A 125 12.94 22.12 -17.26
C LYS A 125 13.99 21.86 -18.34
N ALA A 126 14.44 20.62 -18.49
CA ALA A 126 15.43 20.25 -19.51
C ALA A 126 14.92 20.54 -20.93
N ALA A 127 13.64 20.27 -21.21
CA ALA A 127 13.03 20.60 -22.50
C ALA A 127 12.96 22.12 -22.72
N VAL A 128 12.56 22.89 -21.72
CA VAL A 128 12.51 24.37 -21.80
C VAL A 128 13.90 24.96 -22.04
N ASP A 129 14.91 24.52 -21.28
CA ASP A 129 16.28 25.01 -21.40
C ASP A 129 16.86 24.73 -22.79
N GLU A 130 16.58 23.54 -23.36
CA GLU A 130 17.05 23.17 -24.69
C GLU A 130 16.29 23.91 -25.80
N ILE A 131 14.97 24.11 -25.67
CA ILE A 131 14.20 24.97 -26.59
C ILE A 131 14.78 26.39 -26.59
N ALA A 132 15.15 26.93 -25.41
CA ALA A 132 15.75 28.24 -25.29
C ALA A 132 17.12 28.32 -25.99
N ARG A 133 17.94 27.27 -25.91
CA ARG A 133 19.23 27.17 -26.62
C ARG A 133 19.09 27.13 -28.13
N LEU A 134 18.06 26.45 -28.66
CA LEU A 134 17.79 26.41 -30.10
C LEU A 134 17.30 27.76 -30.65
N GLY A 135 16.76 28.63 -29.79
CA GLY A 135 16.29 29.96 -30.17
C GLY A 135 15.11 29.94 -31.13
N THR A 136 15.00 31.00 -31.94
CA THR A 136 13.96 31.10 -32.97
C THR A 136 14.41 30.34 -34.22
N VAL A 137 13.74 29.21 -34.49
CA VAL A 137 13.94 28.41 -35.70
C VAL A 137 12.71 28.56 -36.59
N ARG A 138 12.89 28.62 -37.91
CA ARG A 138 11.78 28.66 -38.85
C ARG A 138 10.97 27.36 -38.83
N THR A 139 9.73 27.42 -39.27
CA THR A 139 8.87 26.22 -39.36
C THR A 139 9.42 25.24 -40.41
N PRO A 140 9.29 23.92 -40.20
CA PRO A 140 9.73 22.91 -41.18
C PRO A 140 9.21 23.16 -42.60
N ASP A 141 7.96 23.60 -42.78
CA ASP A 141 7.38 23.84 -44.10
C ASP A 141 8.05 25.01 -44.84
N ALA A 142 8.38 26.09 -44.13
CA ALA A 142 9.12 27.22 -44.69
C ALA A 142 10.54 26.82 -45.10
N ILE A 143 11.24 26.03 -44.28
CA ILE A 143 12.58 25.53 -44.61
C ILE A 143 12.51 24.59 -45.83
N ARG A 144 11.46 23.77 -45.92
CA ARG A 144 11.26 22.87 -47.06
C ARG A 144 11.01 23.65 -48.36
N ALA A 145 10.17 24.68 -48.31
CA ALA A 145 9.94 25.57 -49.44
C ALA A 145 11.24 26.23 -49.93
N ASP A 146 12.11 26.65 -49.02
CA ASP A 146 13.42 27.21 -49.35
C ASP A 146 14.40 26.18 -49.91
N MET A 147 14.34 24.94 -49.42
CA MET A 147 15.13 23.84 -49.99
C MET A 147 14.73 23.55 -51.44
N ASP A 148 13.43 23.59 -51.73
CA ASP A 148 12.90 23.37 -53.08
C ASP A 148 13.24 24.54 -54.02
N ALA A 149 13.38 25.77 -53.49
CA ALA A 149 13.77 26.97 -54.21
C ALA A 149 15.30 27.19 -54.29
N ALA A 150 16.11 26.34 -53.64
CA ALA A 150 17.54 26.58 -53.49
C ALA A 150 18.28 26.56 -54.86
N PRO A 151 19.20 27.52 -55.11
CA PRO A 151 19.88 27.63 -56.39
C PRO A 151 21.04 26.63 -56.51
N VAL A 152 20.72 25.35 -56.72
CA VAL A 152 21.70 24.30 -57.03
C VAL A 152 21.44 23.78 -58.43
N SER A 153 22.49 23.75 -59.27
CA SER A 153 22.33 23.22 -60.63
C SER A 153 21.91 21.75 -60.58
N ARG A 154 20.92 21.37 -61.41
CA ARG A 154 20.40 19.99 -61.46
C ARG A 154 21.49 18.95 -61.70
N THR A 155 22.53 19.32 -62.46
CA THR A 155 23.68 18.44 -62.73
C THR A 155 24.49 18.17 -61.46
N VAL A 156 24.80 19.19 -60.67
CA VAL A 156 25.53 19.02 -59.40
C VAL A 156 24.65 18.26 -58.40
N PHE A 157 23.37 18.61 -58.31
CA PHE A 157 22.41 17.94 -57.41
C PHE A 157 22.33 16.43 -57.70
N ARG A 158 22.10 16.01 -58.95
CA ARG A 158 22.08 14.59 -59.32
C ARG A 158 23.42 13.88 -59.12
N ARG A 159 24.54 14.54 -59.47
CA ARG A 159 25.89 13.94 -59.34
C ARG A 159 26.27 13.69 -57.88
N THR A 160 25.78 14.50 -56.96
CA THR A 160 26.05 14.40 -55.52
C THR A 160 24.97 13.64 -54.76
N ASN A 161 24.07 12.94 -55.49
CA ASN A 161 22.92 12.25 -54.94
C ASN A 161 22.11 13.17 -54.00
N ASP A 162 21.62 14.28 -54.53
CA ASP A 162 20.85 15.29 -53.80
C ASP A 162 21.68 15.92 -52.66
N CYS A 163 22.94 16.26 -52.95
CA CYS A 163 23.88 16.83 -51.97
C CYS A 163 24.08 15.94 -50.72
N THR A 164 23.93 14.61 -50.81
CA THR A 164 24.27 13.68 -49.71
C THR A 164 25.68 13.13 -49.82
N ASP A 165 26.18 12.98 -51.05
CA ASP A 165 27.50 12.42 -51.34
C ASP A 165 28.38 13.47 -52.04
N ILE A 166 29.13 14.22 -51.24
CA ILE A 166 29.94 15.35 -51.70
C ILE A 166 31.41 15.01 -51.48
N THR A 167 32.09 14.65 -52.56
CA THR A 167 33.51 14.26 -52.55
C THR A 167 34.45 15.32 -53.13
N LYS A 168 33.92 16.39 -53.74
CA LYS A 168 34.70 17.46 -54.39
C LYS A 168 34.36 18.83 -53.79
N GLU A 169 35.36 19.70 -53.66
CA GLU A 169 35.21 21.04 -53.06
C GLU A 169 34.22 21.96 -53.83
N GLU A 170 34.25 21.90 -55.16
CA GLU A 170 33.30 22.65 -56.00
C GLU A 170 31.84 22.21 -55.75
N SER A 171 31.62 20.89 -55.61
CA SER A 171 30.31 20.34 -55.26
C SER A 171 29.88 20.78 -53.86
N PHE A 172 30.82 20.85 -52.91
CA PHE A 172 30.55 21.32 -51.55
C PHE A 172 30.11 22.77 -51.54
N THR A 173 30.82 23.64 -52.25
CA THR A 173 30.47 25.07 -52.37
C THR A 173 29.07 25.25 -52.98
N ALA A 174 28.77 24.50 -54.04
CA ALA A 174 27.45 24.54 -54.68
C ALA A 174 26.32 24.00 -53.79
N CYS A 175 26.57 22.94 -53.01
CA CYS A 175 25.58 22.32 -52.13
C CYS A 175 25.45 23.01 -50.76
N LYS A 176 26.37 23.90 -50.39
CA LYS A 176 26.40 24.58 -49.07
C LYS A 176 25.06 25.21 -48.66
N PRO A 177 24.28 25.89 -49.54
CA PRO A 177 22.98 26.43 -49.16
C PRO A 177 21.98 25.35 -48.72
N ILE A 178 21.91 24.21 -49.44
CA ILE A 178 21.03 23.09 -49.11
C ILE A 178 21.49 22.43 -47.81
N LEU A 179 22.80 22.27 -47.58
CA LEU A 179 23.32 21.70 -46.34
C LEU A 179 22.97 22.55 -45.12
N ASN A 180 23.09 23.88 -45.23
CA ASN A 180 22.67 24.81 -44.17
C ASN A 180 21.17 24.69 -43.88
N LEU A 181 20.33 24.62 -44.93
CA LEU A 181 18.88 24.43 -44.77
C LEU A 181 18.54 23.07 -44.14
N ARG A 182 19.28 22.00 -44.46
CA ARG A 182 19.11 20.68 -43.80
C ARG A 182 19.48 20.73 -42.32
N GLN A 183 20.55 21.44 -41.97
CA GLN A 183 20.93 21.65 -40.56
C GLN A 183 19.86 22.45 -39.81
N GLU A 184 19.31 23.48 -40.45
CA GLU A 184 18.19 24.25 -39.89
C GLU A 184 16.93 23.39 -39.73
N MET A 185 16.60 22.56 -40.73
CA MET A 185 15.49 21.60 -40.67
C MET A 185 15.63 20.65 -39.50
N ALA A 186 16.83 20.09 -39.29
CA ALA A 186 17.10 19.21 -38.15
C ALA A 186 16.87 19.93 -36.81
N SER A 187 17.29 21.19 -36.73
CA SER A 187 17.05 22.04 -35.55
C SER A 187 15.57 22.34 -35.33
N ALA A 188 14.81 22.57 -36.41
CA ALA A 188 13.36 22.81 -36.36
C ALA A 188 12.58 21.58 -35.91
N ILE A 189 12.92 20.40 -36.45
CA ILE A 189 12.35 19.11 -36.05
C ILE A 189 12.65 18.86 -34.56
N ARG A 190 13.92 19.03 -34.15
CA ARG A 190 14.33 18.85 -32.76
C ARG A 190 13.58 19.77 -31.81
N LYS A 191 13.40 21.05 -32.19
CA LYS A 191 12.61 22.00 -31.40
C LYS A 191 11.16 21.53 -31.23
N ARG A 192 10.51 21.07 -32.30
CA ARG A 192 9.13 20.56 -32.25
C ARG A 192 8.99 19.32 -31.35
N GLU A 193 9.95 18.41 -31.40
CA GLU A 193 9.99 17.26 -30.50
C GLU A 193 10.12 17.69 -29.03
N LEU A 194 10.99 18.66 -28.74
CA LEU A 194 11.17 19.20 -27.40
C LEU A 194 9.93 19.94 -26.90
N GLU A 195 9.23 20.68 -27.77
CA GLU A 195 7.96 21.33 -27.43
C GLU A 195 6.90 20.30 -27.05
N ALA A 196 6.76 19.22 -27.82
CA ALA A 196 5.87 18.11 -27.48
C ALA A 196 6.27 17.41 -26.16
N ALA A 197 7.57 17.25 -25.92
CA ALA A 197 8.09 16.68 -24.67
C ALA A 197 7.83 17.60 -23.46
N ARG A 198 8.02 18.92 -23.62
CA ARG A 198 7.67 19.93 -22.62
C ARG A 198 6.20 19.84 -22.27
N ASP A 199 5.32 19.85 -23.27
CA ASP A 199 3.87 19.84 -23.05
C ASP A 199 3.42 18.54 -22.37
N LYS A 200 3.98 17.40 -22.76
CA LYS A 200 3.75 16.11 -22.10
C LYS A 200 4.22 16.12 -20.63
N ALA A 201 5.39 16.69 -20.35
CA ALA A 201 5.90 16.80 -18.99
C ALA A 201 5.05 17.76 -18.13
N ALA A 202 4.60 18.89 -18.71
CA ALA A 202 3.70 19.83 -18.06
C ALA A 202 2.36 19.17 -17.70
N ALA A 203 1.73 18.45 -18.64
CA ALA A 203 0.50 17.71 -18.39
C ALA A 203 0.68 16.62 -17.31
N ARG A 204 1.86 15.98 -17.24
CA ARG A 204 2.19 15.03 -16.17
C ARG A 204 2.30 15.72 -14.81
N ILE A 205 2.92 16.90 -14.73
CA ILE A 205 3.00 17.70 -13.50
C ILE A 205 1.58 18.08 -13.04
N GLU A 206 0.73 18.56 -13.95
CA GLU A 206 -0.67 18.89 -13.66
C GLU A 206 -1.45 17.68 -13.13
N THR A 207 -1.28 16.52 -13.77
CA THR A 207 -1.93 15.27 -13.35
C THR A 207 -1.48 14.81 -11.96
N LEU A 208 -0.21 15.01 -11.61
CA LEU A 208 0.33 14.65 -10.30
C LEU A 208 -0.15 15.61 -9.19
N GLY A 209 -0.60 16.81 -9.57
CA GLY A 209 -1.03 17.84 -8.62
C GLY A 209 0.13 18.49 -7.86
N PRO A 210 -0.17 19.21 -6.76
CA PRO A 210 0.86 19.84 -5.95
C PRO A 210 1.84 18.81 -5.39
N ARG A 211 3.15 19.07 -5.56
CA ARG A 211 4.20 18.26 -4.95
C ARG A 211 4.02 18.23 -3.42
N PRO A 212 3.94 17.04 -2.79
CA PRO A 212 3.98 16.95 -1.34
C PRO A 212 5.29 17.55 -0.81
N SER A 213 5.22 18.27 0.32
CA SER A 213 6.41 18.85 0.94
C SER A 213 7.34 17.77 1.52
N SER A 214 6.75 16.67 1.99
CA SER A 214 7.45 15.57 2.65
C SER A 214 6.72 14.24 2.48
N ALA A 215 7.50 13.15 2.46
CA ALA A 215 6.96 11.80 2.43
C ALA A 215 6.37 11.38 3.78
N ASP A 216 6.81 12.02 4.88
CA ASP A 216 6.35 11.75 6.23
C ASP A 216 6.28 13.06 7.06
N PRO A 217 5.16 13.79 6.96
CA PRO A 217 5.00 15.08 7.63
C PRO A 217 5.12 14.98 9.16
N GLN A 218 4.74 13.85 9.75
CA GLN A 218 4.76 13.67 11.21
C GLN A 218 6.19 13.51 11.72
N ALA A 219 7.02 12.69 11.06
CA ALA A 219 8.43 12.60 11.47
C ALA A 219 9.24 13.83 11.12
N GLU A 220 8.90 14.55 10.04
CA GLU A 220 9.54 15.84 9.77
C GLU A 220 9.23 16.86 10.87
N ALA A 221 7.97 16.95 11.32
CA ALA A 221 7.60 17.83 12.42
C ALA A 221 8.36 17.49 13.72
N VAL A 222 8.45 16.20 14.06
CA VAL A 222 9.20 15.74 15.24
C VAL A 222 10.70 15.97 15.09
N ALA A 223 11.26 15.73 13.91
CA ALA A 223 12.68 15.97 13.61
C ALA A 223 13.04 17.44 13.80
N ASN A 224 12.24 18.35 13.23
CA ASN A 224 12.43 19.79 13.34
C ASN A 224 12.29 20.27 14.80
N ALA A 225 11.31 19.75 15.53
CA ALA A 225 11.09 20.11 16.93
C ALA A 225 12.22 19.60 17.86
N ALA A 226 12.75 18.41 17.60
CA ALA A 226 13.77 17.77 18.43
C ALA A 226 15.22 18.04 17.97
N GLY A 227 15.43 18.70 16.82
CA GLY A 227 16.75 18.95 16.25
C GLY A 227 17.48 17.66 15.83
N VAL A 228 16.73 16.63 15.43
CA VAL A 228 17.28 15.32 15.00
C VAL A 228 16.96 15.07 13.53
N SER A 229 17.56 14.03 12.95
CA SER A 229 17.26 13.65 11.56
C SER A 229 15.83 13.07 11.43
N VAL A 230 15.22 13.19 10.24
CA VAL A 230 13.89 12.63 9.95
C VAL A 230 13.86 11.12 10.15
N SER A 231 14.92 10.40 9.79
CA SER A 231 15.01 8.94 10.02
C SER A 231 15.08 8.59 11.51
N THR A 232 15.79 9.39 12.31
CA THR A 232 15.80 9.23 13.77
C THR A 232 14.44 9.51 14.38
N ALA A 233 13.79 10.62 14.01
CA ALA A 233 12.43 10.94 14.46
C ALA A 233 11.41 9.86 14.06
N ALA A 234 11.56 9.33 12.85
CA ALA A 234 10.75 8.24 12.34
C ALA A 234 10.86 6.98 13.22
N TRP A 235 12.09 6.56 13.49
CA TRP A 235 12.36 5.42 14.34
C TRP A 235 11.85 5.63 15.77
N ILE A 236 12.05 6.82 16.35
CA ILE A 236 11.55 7.17 17.69
C ILE A 236 10.02 7.09 17.74
N LEU A 237 9.30 7.64 16.75
CA LEU A 237 7.84 7.56 16.69
C LEU A 237 7.35 6.10 16.65
N ILE A 238 8.02 5.25 15.87
CA ILE A 238 7.72 3.82 15.83
C ILE A 238 7.97 3.19 17.20
N ALA A 239 9.12 3.43 17.80
CA ALA A 239 9.48 2.87 19.10
C ALA A 239 8.49 3.30 20.20
N ILE A 240 8.01 4.55 20.18
CA ILE A 240 6.98 5.04 21.12
C ILE A 240 5.65 4.31 20.92
N VAL A 241 5.19 4.17 19.67
CA VAL A 241 3.93 3.48 19.36
C VAL A 241 4.03 1.99 19.70
N GLY A 242 5.14 1.35 19.33
CA GLY A 242 5.46 -0.02 19.68
C GLY A 242 5.38 -0.18 21.19
N PHE A 243 6.16 0.61 21.93
CA PHE A 243 6.18 0.60 23.39
C PHE A 243 4.80 0.77 24.00
N ALA A 244 3.98 1.71 23.51
CA ALA A 244 2.62 1.91 24.01
C ALA A 244 1.72 0.67 23.80
N ILE A 245 1.80 0.03 22.63
CA ILE A 245 1.06 -1.19 22.32
C ILE A 245 1.47 -2.33 23.27
N GLU A 246 2.78 -2.53 23.43
CA GLU A 246 3.33 -3.59 24.27
C GLU A 246 3.07 -3.35 25.76
N LEU A 247 3.16 -2.10 26.21
CA LEU A 247 2.81 -1.70 27.56
C LEU A 247 1.33 -1.96 27.83
N ALA A 248 0.44 -1.57 26.92
CA ALA A 248 -0.99 -1.84 27.02
C ALA A 248 -1.29 -3.35 27.00
N ALA A 249 -0.59 -4.13 26.17
CA ALA A 249 -0.71 -5.58 26.15
C ALA A 249 -0.26 -6.20 27.48
N CYS A 250 0.89 -5.80 28.02
CA CYS A 250 1.40 -6.33 29.29
C CYS A 250 0.55 -5.93 30.50
N PHE A 251 0.29 -4.64 30.66
CA PHE A 251 -0.44 -4.10 31.81
C PHE A 251 -1.94 -4.37 31.72
N GLY A 252 -2.53 -4.25 30.54
CA GLY A 252 -3.93 -4.60 30.32
C GLY A 252 -4.16 -6.06 30.72
N MET A 253 -3.27 -6.96 30.31
CA MET A 253 -3.35 -8.35 30.71
C MET A 253 -3.14 -8.57 32.21
N TYR A 254 -2.18 -7.89 32.83
CA TYR A 254 -1.98 -7.96 34.27
C TYR A 254 -3.24 -7.51 35.03
N VAL A 255 -3.76 -6.30 34.76
CA VAL A 255 -4.95 -5.74 35.42
C VAL A 255 -6.17 -6.65 35.27
N LEU A 256 -6.35 -7.19 34.07
CA LEU A 256 -7.43 -8.11 33.77
C LEU A 256 -7.26 -9.46 34.49
N SER A 257 -6.03 -9.98 34.59
CA SER A 257 -5.74 -11.26 35.24
C SER A 257 -5.61 -11.21 36.76
N ALA A 258 -5.46 -10.01 37.34
CA ALA A 258 -5.32 -9.81 38.77
C ALA A 258 -6.54 -10.44 39.47
N PRO A 259 -6.36 -11.41 40.38
CA PRO A 259 -7.47 -11.96 41.12
C PRO A 259 -8.14 -10.78 41.81
N ALA A 260 -9.43 -10.55 41.49
CA ALA A 260 -10.23 -9.57 42.21
C ALA A 260 -9.97 -9.85 43.68
N ARG A 261 -9.27 -8.93 44.37
CA ARG A 261 -9.06 -9.04 45.80
C ARG A 261 -10.48 -9.07 46.32
N ARG A 262 -10.97 -10.28 46.60
CA ARG A 262 -12.11 -10.46 47.46
C ARG A 262 -11.59 -9.81 48.70
N ASN A 263 -11.98 -8.55 48.89
CA ASN A 263 -12.04 -7.95 50.19
C ASN A 263 -12.89 -8.96 50.92
N THR A 264 -12.22 -9.89 51.58
CA THR A 264 -12.72 -10.55 52.76
C THR A 264 -12.95 -9.37 53.68
N VAL A 265 -14.07 -8.68 53.47
CA VAL A 265 -14.82 -8.04 54.53
C VAL A 265 -14.90 -9.18 55.52
N ALA A 266 -14.01 -9.14 56.51
CA ALA A 266 -14.12 -10.00 57.66
C ALA A 266 -15.60 -9.95 57.99
N ALA A 267 -16.26 -11.10 58.01
CA ALA A 267 -17.62 -11.20 58.49
C ALA A 267 -17.57 -10.74 59.95
N GLY A 268 -17.58 -9.42 60.14
CA GLY A 268 -17.92 -8.77 61.37
C GLY A 268 -19.29 -9.33 61.69
N ALA A 269 -19.40 -9.86 62.90
CA ALA A 269 -20.63 -10.39 63.44
C ALA A 269 -21.82 -9.52 63.04
N PRO A 270 -22.98 -10.11 62.74
CA PRO A 270 -24.16 -9.37 62.29
C PRO A 270 -24.59 -8.37 63.38
N THR A 271 -24.15 -7.12 63.26
CA THR A 271 -24.74 -6.02 64.02
C THR A 271 -26.03 -5.63 63.33
N LYS A 272 -27.11 -5.72 64.09
CA LYS A 272 -28.52 -5.73 63.68
C LYS A 272 -29.05 -4.41 63.10
N ASN A 273 -28.21 -3.40 62.90
CA ASN A 273 -28.62 -2.08 62.43
C ASN A 273 -27.66 -1.66 61.34
N ASP A 274 -28.11 -1.62 60.09
CA ASP A 274 -27.99 -0.41 59.28
C ASP A 274 -28.73 -0.57 57.95
N THR A 275 -29.95 -0.05 58.00
CA THR A 275 -30.80 0.27 56.87
C THR A 275 -30.26 1.54 56.21
N ALA A 276 -29.22 1.42 55.39
CA ALA A 276 -28.80 2.49 54.48
C ALA A 276 -28.37 1.89 53.15
N GLN A 277 -29.36 1.53 52.34
CA GLN A 277 -29.18 1.25 50.92
C GLN A 277 -28.67 2.52 50.23
N ALA A 278 -27.36 2.62 50.00
CA ALA A 278 -26.82 3.48 48.96
C ALA A 278 -27.09 2.80 47.61
N SER A 279 -28.27 3.06 47.06
CA SER A 279 -28.60 2.75 45.67
C SER A 279 -27.76 3.64 44.75
N LEU A 280 -26.64 3.11 44.27
CA LEU A 280 -26.01 3.63 43.07
C LEU A 280 -26.98 3.39 41.92
N VAL A 281 -27.71 4.45 41.56
CA VAL A 281 -28.49 4.55 40.34
C VAL A 281 -27.52 4.42 39.17
N ILE A 282 -27.36 3.21 38.67
CA ILE A 282 -26.87 2.99 37.31
C ILE A 282 -28.04 3.40 36.42
N GLU A 283 -27.96 4.62 35.91
CA GLU A 283 -28.85 5.16 34.89
C GLU A 283 -28.82 4.21 33.69
N LYS A 284 -29.90 3.44 33.56
CA LYS A 284 -30.10 2.46 32.51
C LYS A 284 -30.24 3.21 31.18
N TRP A 285 -29.17 3.25 30.41
CA TRP A 285 -29.23 3.67 29.00
C TRP A 285 -30.08 2.64 28.23
N ASP A 286 -31.35 2.98 27.99
CA ASP A 286 -32.23 2.25 27.09
C ASP A 286 -31.77 2.49 25.64
N ALA A 287 -30.75 1.74 25.21
CA ALA A 287 -30.42 1.63 23.79
C ALA A 287 -31.57 0.86 23.09
N PRO A 288 -32.17 1.41 22.02
CA PRO A 288 -33.22 0.72 21.29
C PRO A 288 -32.69 -0.60 20.73
N ALA A 289 -33.43 -1.68 20.98
CA ALA A 289 -33.09 -3.02 20.50
C ALA A 289 -32.88 -3.00 18.98
N PRO A 290 -31.77 -3.56 18.46
CA PRO A 290 -31.58 -3.69 17.02
C PRO A 290 -32.67 -4.61 16.47
N THR A 291 -33.56 -4.06 15.65
CA THR A 291 -34.55 -4.84 14.91
C THR A 291 -33.82 -5.81 13.98
N PRO A 292 -34.14 -7.11 14.00
CA PRO A 292 -33.52 -8.07 13.10
C PRO A 292 -33.88 -7.71 11.64
N PRO A 293 -32.92 -7.78 10.70
CA PRO A 293 -33.21 -7.53 9.30
C PRO A 293 -34.20 -8.59 8.81
N THR A 294 -35.38 -8.14 8.42
CA THR A 294 -36.44 -8.98 7.87
C THR A 294 -35.93 -9.55 6.54
N GLY A 295 -35.59 -10.83 6.56
CA GLY A 295 -35.11 -11.59 5.40
C GLY A 295 -36.17 -11.72 4.32
N GLY A 296 -36.25 -10.72 3.45
CA GLY A 296 -37.00 -10.78 2.19
C GLY A 296 -36.16 -11.46 1.10
N GLY A 297 -36.14 -12.79 1.10
CA GLY A 297 -35.61 -13.57 0.00
C GLY A 297 -36.42 -13.34 -1.28
N LYS A 298 -35.95 -12.45 -2.16
CA LYS A 298 -36.36 -12.42 -3.56
C LYS A 298 -35.12 -12.58 -4.43
N THR A 299 -35.04 -13.74 -5.06
CA THR A 299 -34.12 -14.06 -6.16
C THR A 299 -34.25 -13.00 -7.25
N ARG A 300 -33.32 -12.02 -7.25
CA ARG A 300 -33.18 -11.07 -8.35
C ARG A 300 -32.65 -11.82 -9.56
N LYS A 301 -33.54 -12.14 -10.51
CA LYS A 301 -33.16 -12.37 -11.90
C LYS A 301 -32.33 -11.18 -12.36
N ALA A 302 -31.07 -11.42 -12.74
CA ALA A 302 -30.15 -10.42 -13.26
C ALA A 302 -30.77 -9.81 -14.53
N LYS A 303 -31.36 -8.62 -14.39
CA LYS A 303 -31.78 -7.80 -15.52
C LYS A 303 -30.49 -7.29 -16.18
N LEU A 304 -30.24 -7.74 -17.42
CA LEU A 304 -29.19 -7.20 -18.29
C LEU A 304 -29.25 -5.67 -18.24
N LYS A 305 -28.16 -5.02 -17.82
CA LYS A 305 -28.03 -3.56 -17.91
C LYS A 305 -28.02 -3.16 -19.39
N PRO A 306 -28.76 -2.11 -19.79
CA PRO A 306 -28.68 -1.56 -21.15
C PRO A 306 -27.27 -1.05 -21.42
N ALA A 307 -26.81 -1.18 -22.67
CA ALA A 307 -25.53 -0.64 -23.11
C ALA A 307 -25.45 0.87 -22.82
N PRO A 308 -24.30 1.38 -22.36
CA PRO A 308 -24.12 2.81 -22.09
C PRO A 308 -24.26 3.64 -23.37
N ALA A 309 -24.87 4.82 -23.26
CA ALA A 309 -25.02 5.79 -24.35
C ALA A 309 -23.65 6.24 -24.90
N SER A 310 -23.60 6.53 -26.20
CA SER A 310 -22.39 6.71 -27.04
C SER A 310 -21.41 7.82 -26.65
N ASN A 311 -21.62 8.52 -25.53
CA ASN A 311 -20.90 9.74 -25.18
C ASN A 311 -20.05 9.59 -23.90
N VAL A 312 -19.88 8.38 -23.38
CA VAL A 312 -18.94 8.10 -22.29
C VAL A 312 -17.61 7.67 -22.92
N LEU A 313 -16.56 8.47 -22.72
CA LEU A 313 -15.18 8.11 -23.07
C LEU A 313 -14.82 6.82 -22.33
N ALA A 314 -14.84 5.70 -23.05
CA ALA A 314 -14.46 4.41 -22.51
C ALA A 314 -12.94 4.42 -22.29
N PHE A 315 -12.52 4.48 -21.03
CA PHE A 315 -11.12 4.26 -20.70
C PHE A 315 -10.74 2.83 -21.08
N PRO A 316 -9.70 2.63 -21.92
CA PRO A 316 -9.33 1.30 -22.38
C PRO A 316 -8.90 0.45 -21.18
N HIS A 317 -9.63 -0.64 -20.95
CA HIS A 317 -9.34 -1.54 -19.84
C HIS A 317 -7.99 -2.24 -20.07
N PRO A 318 -7.11 -2.37 -19.06
CA PRO A 318 -5.76 -2.92 -19.23
C PRO A 318 -5.72 -4.29 -19.93
N VAL A 319 -6.68 -5.16 -19.64
CA VAL A 319 -6.83 -6.48 -20.30
C VAL A 319 -7.12 -6.34 -21.79
N VAL A 320 -7.98 -5.40 -22.18
CA VAL A 320 -8.35 -5.19 -23.60
C VAL A 320 -7.15 -4.64 -24.37
N SER A 321 -6.42 -3.67 -23.81
CA SER A 321 -5.19 -3.15 -24.40
C SER A 321 -4.12 -4.23 -24.56
N ALA A 322 -3.89 -5.04 -23.51
CA ALA A 322 -2.92 -6.13 -23.56
C ALA A 322 -3.28 -7.18 -24.61
N LEU A 323 -4.56 -7.56 -24.72
CA LEU A 323 -5.03 -8.48 -25.74
C LEU A 323 -4.89 -7.88 -27.15
N GLN A 324 -5.25 -6.61 -27.36
CA GLN A 324 -5.08 -5.93 -28.65
C GLN A 324 -3.60 -5.89 -29.09
N SER A 325 -2.69 -5.57 -28.18
CA SER A 325 -1.25 -5.60 -28.44
C SER A 325 -0.70 -7.00 -28.77
N ALA A 326 -1.35 -8.05 -28.26
CA ALA A 326 -0.99 -9.44 -28.51
C ALA A 326 -1.69 -10.07 -29.74
N GLY A 327 -2.38 -9.28 -30.57
CA GLY A 327 -3.12 -9.80 -31.73
C GLY A 327 -4.50 -10.39 -31.39
N GLY A 328 -5.06 -10.02 -30.23
CA GLY A 328 -6.43 -10.33 -29.82
C GLY A 328 -6.61 -11.60 -29.00
N THR A 329 -5.60 -12.46 -28.90
CA THR A 329 -5.66 -13.76 -28.19
C THR A 329 -4.39 -14.05 -27.42
N VAL A 330 -4.52 -14.61 -26.22
CA VAL A 330 -3.41 -15.12 -25.40
C VAL A 330 -3.67 -16.54 -24.93
N ALA A 331 -2.62 -17.36 -24.87
CA ALA A 331 -2.74 -18.80 -24.64
C ALA A 331 -2.91 -19.19 -23.15
N SER A 332 -2.66 -18.25 -22.23
CA SER A 332 -2.80 -18.48 -20.80
C SER A 332 -2.96 -17.17 -20.02
N ASN A 333 -3.50 -17.28 -18.81
CA ASN A 333 -3.59 -16.18 -17.86
C ASN A 333 -2.21 -15.67 -17.39
N GLN A 334 -1.21 -16.56 -17.32
CA GLN A 334 0.18 -16.17 -17.03
C GLN A 334 0.76 -15.27 -18.13
N GLN A 335 0.50 -15.57 -19.41
CA GLN A 335 0.93 -14.71 -20.52
C GLN A 335 0.25 -13.34 -20.47
N LEU A 336 -1.04 -13.31 -20.14
CA LEU A 336 -1.79 -12.07 -19.93
C LEU A 336 -1.21 -11.24 -18.78
N ALA A 337 -0.84 -11.89 -17.67
CA ALA A 337 -0.21 -11.24 -16.52
C ALA A 337 1.13 -10.60 -16.90
N THR A 338 1.96 -11.30 -17.68
CA THR A 338 3.22 -10.77 -18.21
C THR A 338 3.01 -9.56 -19.12
N LEU A 339 2.02 -9.60 -20.01
CA LEU A 339 1.71 -8.47 -20.90
C LEU A 339 1.24 -7.22 -20.15
N MET A 340 0.54 -7.41 -19.04
CA MET A 340 0.07 -6.31 -18.19
C MET A 340 1.09 -5.87 -17.13
N GLY A 341 2.18 -6.62 -16.93
CA GLY A 341 3.15 -6.37 -15.86
C GLY A 341 2.58 -6.56 -14.45
N VAL A 342 1.65 -7.51 -14.27
CA VAL A 342 1.00 -7.79 -12.97
C VAL A 342 1.12 -9.26 -12.57
N THR A 343 0.66 -9.62 -11.36
CA THR A 343 0.63 -11.01 -10.89
C THR A 343 -0.52 -11.80 -11.55
N GLU A 344 -0.39 -13.13 -11.63
CA GLU A 344 -1.43 -14.00 -12.22
C GLU A 344 -2.78 -13.87 -11.51
N GLY A 345 -2.77 -13.75 -10.18
CA GLY A 345 -4.00 -13.56 -9.39
C GLY A 345 -4.70 -12.23 -9.69
N GLU A 346 -3.94 -11.17 -9.96
CA GLU A 346 -4.50 -9.88 -10.37
C GLU A 346 -5.02 -9.91 -11.80
N ALA A 347 -4.33 -10.59 -12.71
CA ALA A 347 -4.80 -10.81 -14.07
C ALA A 347 -6.16 -11.55 -14.08
N SER A 348 -6.32 -12.60 -13.26
CA SER A 348 -7.59 -13.30 -13.10
C SER A 348 -8.75 -12.39 -12.67
N LYS A 349 -8.50 -11.49 -11.70
CA LYS A 349 -9.53 -10.55 -11.22
C LYS A 349 -9.96 -9.60 -12.34
N ARG A 350 -8.99 -9.02 -13.05
CA ARG A 350 -9.24 -8.10 -14.17
C ARG A 350 -9.92 -8.79 -15.36
N VAL A 351 -9.65 -10.06 -15.61
CA VAL A 351 -10.36 -10.86 -16.62
C VAL A 351 -11.84 -11.00 -16.26
N GLU A 352 -12.17 -11.22 -14.99
CA GLU A 352 -13.58 -11.34 -14.56
C GLU A 352 -14.34 -10.01 -14.73
N GLU A 353 -13.68 -8.87 -14.50
CA GLU A 353 -14.27 -7.52 -14.68
C GLU A 353 -14.74 -7.28 -16.13
N VAL A 354 -13.94 -7.73 -17.12
CA VAL A 354 -14.27 -7.58 -18.55
C VAL A 354 -14.75 -8.88 -19.21
N ARG A 355 -15.19 -9.86 -18.43
CA ARG A 355 -15.60 -11.18 -18.95
C ARG A 355 -16.65 -11.13 -20.06
N HIS A 356 -17.51 -10.10 -20.05
CA HIS A 356 -18.53 -9.88 -21.07
C HIS A 356 -17.97 -9.50 -22.45
N LEU A 357 -16.73 -9.03 -22.53
CA LEU A 357 -15.99 -8.67 -23.75
C LEU A 357 -15.06 -9.78 -24.24
N LEU A 358 -14.94 -10.88 -23.49
CA LEU A 358 -13.98 -11.95 -23.74
C LEU A 358 -14.68 -13.25 -24.16
N ASP A 359 -14.00 -14.06 -24.97
CA ASP A 359 -14.30 -15.48 -25.17
C ASP A 359 -13.24 -16.30 -24.41
N LEU A 360 -13.70 -17.12 -23.45
CA LEU A 360 -12.85 -17.94 -22.59
C LEU A 360 -13.02 -19.40 -22.98
N ARG A 361 -12.01 -19.97 -23.63
CA ARG A 361 -12.02 -21.38 -24.05
C ARG A 361 -11.06 -22.19 -23.23
N ARG A 362 -11.47 -23.39 -22.82
CA ARG A 362 -10.60 -24.31 -22.11
C ARG A 362 -9.96 -25.27 -23.11
N GLU A 363 -8.64 -25.18 -23.26
CA GLU A 363 -7.85 -26.08 -24.09
C GLU A 363 -6.96 -26.93 -23.18
N GLY A 364 -7.44 -28.14 -22.86
CA GLY A 364 -6.81 -29.04 -21.90
C GLY A 364 -6.75 -28.44 -20.49
N LYS A 365 -5.54 -28.15 -20.01
CA LYS A 365 -5.28 -27.57 -18.68
C LYS A 365 -5.19 -26.04 -18.68
N ARG A 366 -5.29 -25.38 -19.84
CA ARG A 366 -5.14 -23.92 -19.98
C ARG A 366 -6.47 -23.27 -20.36
N ILE A 367 -6.61 -22.01 -19.98
CA ILE A 367 -7.72 -21.15 -20.41
C ILE A 367 -7.14 -20.17 -21.44
N VAL A 368 -7.59 -20.30 -22.68
CA VAL A 368 -7.30 -19.38 -23.77
C VAL A 368 -8.29 -18.22 -23.66
N ILE A 369 -7.75 -17.01 -23.73
CA ILE A 369 -8.50 -15.76 -23.55
C ILE A 369 -8.41 -14.98 -24.85
N SER A 370 -9.54 -14.74 -25.50
CA SER A 370 -9.60 -13.93 -26.72
C SER A 370 -10.63 -12.81 -26.60
N LEU A 371 -10.44 -11.72 -27.36
CA LEU A 371 -11.44 -10.67 -27.49
C LEU A 371 -12.61 -11.17 -28.35
N ARG A 372 -13.84 -10.98 -27.86
CA ARG A 372 -15.05 -11.36 -28.59
C ARG A 372 -15.16 -10.49 -29.85
N GLY A 373 -15.08 -11.12 -31.02
CA GLY A 373 -15.10 -10.45 -32.33
C GLY A 373 -13.72 -10.26 -32.99
N ALA A 374 -12.65 -10.79 -32.41
CA ALA A 374 -11.30 -10.77 -33.00
C ALA A 374 -10.96 -12.01 -33.86
N ALA A 375 -11.98 -12.76 -34.32
CA ALA A 375 -11.82 -13.97 -35.14
C ALA A 375 -12.08 -13.67 -36.62
#